data_AF-A0A2D7M132-F1
#
_entry.id   AF-A0A2D7M132-F1
#
_cell.length_a   1.000
_cell.length_b   1.000
_cell.length_c   1.000
_cell.angle_alpha   90.00
_cell.angle_beta   90.00
_cell.angle_gamma   90.00
#
_symmetry.space_group_name_H-M   'P 1'
#
loop_
_entity.id
_entity.type
_entity.pdbx_description
1 polymer ?
#
loop_
_entity_poly.entity_id
_entity_poly.type
_entity_poly.pdbx_seq_one_letter_code
_entity_poly.pdbx_strand_id
1 'polypeptide(L)'
;MTSFRNRSGYQGPIFSILTLAVIYLTVISPVQNPLQAKSASPLVRQNPDPTFKTPEALKRFEEGCSKFLEKNWKEATKAFKEVLKQTADKASRDIIDGYIDAAKGGKNLDRVEKDIAKENWRKAWSGWLTQEKKYGETPLSKLLQELRNQIYPELFFDLATFEEKPPEPEKKAREAWPENETRLTKDPDVIHEGKGALVWSSGNTGGGAFGNFAFGRLPLASLEEVIVDDYRWLNFSVYNEDDNFGKYVLYFGTEPIQGGNQAWGNTGGITGLLRNNCYSHQITIRRKGWNHFRIDLLKELKKDPNLTWTDIQALTLMTVPPSHKKMLVIDALKLERP
;
A
#
# COMPACT_ATOMS: atom_id res chain seq x y z
N MET A 1 8.91 67.04 -26.06
CA MET A 1 8.51 68.41 -25.67
C MET A 1 6.98 68.49 -25.68
N THR A 2 6.36 68.26 -24.54
CA THR A 2 5.13 68.91 -24.02
C THR A 2 4.87 68.32 -22.64
N SER A 3 4.30 69.15 -21.79
CA SER A 3 4.65 69.28 -20.38
C SER A 3 3.42 69.27 -19.48
N PHE A 4 3.57 68.72 -18.25
CA PHE A 4 2.93 69.15 -16.98
C PHE A 4 1.38 69.06 -16.88
N ARG A 5 0.69 68.74 -15.77
CA ARG A 5 0.91 68.83 -14.31
C ARG A 5 -0.19 67.95 -13.63
N ASN A 6 0.14 67.11 -12.64
CA ASN A 6 0.03 67.29 -11.16
C ASN A 6 -1.36 67.25 -10.49
N ARG A 7 -1.46 66.39 -9.46
CA ARG A 7 -1.94 66.55 -8.05
C ARG A 7 -2.73 65.28 -7.64
N SER A 8 -2.60 64.67 -6.46
CA SER A 8 -1.96 64.93 -5.15
C SER A 8 -2.06 63.62 -4.33
N GLY A 9 -1.04 63.11 -3.62
CA GLY A 9 -0.65 63.47 -2.22
C GLY A 9 -1.68 62.92 -1.21
N TYR A 10 -1.40 62.13 -0.15
CA TYR A 10 -0.36 62.13 0.90
C TYR A 10 -0.44 60.77 1.66
N GLN A 11 0.65 60.03 1.89
CA GLN A 11 1.44 59.84 3.14
C GLN A 11 0.69 59.31 4.39
N GLY A 12 1.18 58.17 4.95
CA GLY A 12 0.78 57.55 6.24
C GLY A 12 1.29 58.32 7.47
N PRO A 13 1.75 57.70 8.59
CA PRO A 13 1.60 56.34 9.17
C PRO A 13 1.05 56.42 10.63
N ILE A 14 1.30 55.40 11.49
CA ILE A 14 1.49 55.45 12.98
C ILE A 14 0.39 54.83 13.91
N PHE A 15 0.80 53.71 14.56
CA PHE A 15 0.55 53.25 15.97
C PHE A 15 -0.90 52.89 16.41
N SER A 16 -1.21 52.01 17.37
CA SER A 16 -0.55 50.95 18.15
C SER A 16 -1.60 50.30 19.09
N ILE A 17 -1.20 49.24 19.81
CA ILE A 17 -1.66 48.77 21.15
C ILE A 17 -2.69 47.60 21.21
N LEU A 18 -2.13 46.44 21.58
CA LEU A 18 -2.51 45.48 22.64
C LEU A 18 -4.00 45.29 23.02
N THR A 19 -4.40 44.01 23.15
CA THR A 19 -4.73 43.47 24.49
C THR A 19 -4.69 41.94 24.56
N LEU A 20 -3.94 41.43 25.55
CA LEU A 20 -4.03 40.09 26.13
C LEU A 20 -5.37 39.90 26.83
N ALA A 21 -5.91 38.68 26.81
CA ALA A 21 -6.76 38.18 27.88
C ALA A 21 -6.43 36.70 28.17
N VAL A 22 -5.67 36.50 29.24
CA VAL A 22 -5.50 35.24 29.96
C VAL A 22 -6.62 35.18 31.00
N ILE A 23 -7.43 34.11 31.00
CA ILE A 23 -8.25 33.74 32.15
C ILE A 23 -7.99 32.27 32.47
N TYR A 24 -7.56 32.06 33.72
CA TYR A 24 -7.29 30.79 34.38
C TYR A 24 -8.53 30.31 35.15
N LEU A 25 -8.51 29.01 35.50
CA LEU A 25 -9.23 28.31 36.59
C LEU A 25 -10.55 27.57 36.29
N THR A 26 -10.35 26.26 36.01
CA THR A 26 -10.84 25.09 36.77
C THR A 26 -12.30 25.02 37.24
N VAL A 27 -13.02 24.03 36.71
CA VAL A 27 -13.94 23.20 37.51
C VAL A 27 -13.62 21.74 37.25
N ILE A 28 -13.16 21.08 38.31
CA ILE A 28 -13.07 19.63 38.46
C ILE A 28 -14.48 19.12 38.77
N SER A 29 -14.97 18.15 38.02
CA SER A 29 -15.71 17.03 38.62
C SER A 29 -15.60 15.78 37.73
N PRO A 30 -15.48 14.60 38.36
CA PRO A 30 -15.04 13.37 37.72
C PRO A 30 -16.23 12.60 37.15
N VAL A 31 -16.11 12.10 35.92
CA VAL A 31 -16.94 10.98 35.47
C VAL A 31 -16.02 9.79 35.29
N GLN A 32 -16.22 8.82 36.17
CA GLN A 32 -15.56 7.52 36.16
C GLN A 32 -16.06 6.66 35.00
N ASN A 33 -15.09 6.09 34.28
CA ASN A 33 -15.06 4.74 33.68
C ASN A 33 -15.93 4.40 32.45
N PRO A 34 -15.59 3.35 31.68
CA PRO A 34 -14.28 2.72 31.44
C PRO A 34 -14.08 2.40 29.95
N LEU A 35 -13.06 2.98 29.31
CA LEU A 35 -12.51 2.40 28.08
C LEU A 35 -11.01 2.31 28.27
N GLN A 36 -10.60 1.30 29.05
CA GLN A 36 -9.36 0.61 28.74
C GLN A 36 -9.43 0.29 27.25
N ALA A 37 -8.65 1.01 26.47
CA ALA A 37 -8.35 0.63 25.10
C ALA A 37 -7.86 -0.81 25.18
N LYS A 38 -8.72 -1.76 24.79
CA LYS A 38 -8.27 -3.08 24.35
C LYS A 38 -7.25 -2.78 23.28
N SER A 39 -5.99 -2.98 23.63
CA SER A 39 -4.92 -3.16 22.66
C SER A 39 -5.49 -4.05 21.56
N ALA A 40 -5.44 -3.55 20.32
CA ALA A 40 -5.86 -4.29 19.15
C ALA A 40 -5.10 -5.61 19.19
N SER A 41 -5.80 -6.67 19.59
CA SER A 41 -5.24 -8.01 19.59
C SER A 41 -4.95 -8.33 18.12
N PRO A 42 -3.77 -8.91 17.81
CA PRO A 42 -3.54 -9.44 16.48
C PRO A 42 -4.68 -10.40 16.16
N LEU A 43 -5.18 -10.37 14.92
CA LEU A 43 -6.11 -11.36 14.36
C LEU A 43 -5.43 -12.73 14.28
N VAL A 44 -5.06 -13.30 15.42
CA VAL A 44 -4.95 -14.73 15.60
C VAL A 44 -6.39 -15.14 15.87
N ARG A 45 -7.05 -15.81 14.92
CA ARG A 45 -8.23 -16.60 15.27
C ARG A 45 -7.77 -17.52 16.40
N GLN A 46 -8.17 -17.25 17.64
CA GLN A 46 -7.94 -18.15 18.76
C GLN A 46 -8.77 -19.40 18.45
N ASN A 47 -8.18 -20.32 17.69
CA ASN A 47 -8.71 -21.67 17.65
C ASN A 47 -8.68 -22.17 19.09
N PRO A 48 -9.79 -22.76 19.59
CA PRO A 48 -9.82 -23.33 20.94
C PRO A 48 -8.68 -24.34 21.09
N ASP A 49 -8.09 -24.42 22.29
CA ASP A 49 -7.03 -25.40 22.54
C ASP A 49 -7.56 -26.82 22.30
N PRO A 50 -6.78 -27.71 21.67
CA PRO A 50 -7.22 -29.07 21.39
C PRO A 50 -7.44 -29.82 22.70
N THR A 51 -8.51 -30.61 22.76
CA THR A 51 -8.83 -31.47 23.90
C THR A 51 -8.36 -32.90 23.67
N PHE A 52 -7.86 -33.53 24.74
CA PHE A 52 -7.26 -34.86 24.69
C PHE A 52 -7.96 -35.83 25.63
N LYS A 53 -7.92 -37.11 25.26
CA LYS A 53 -8.47 -38.23 26.05
C LYS A 53 -7.64 -38.52 27.30
N THR A 54 -6.35 -38.19 27.28
CA THR A 54 -5.43 -38.47 28.39
C THR A 54 -4.50 -37.27 28.68
N PRO A 55 -4.05 -37.11 29.94
CA PRO A 55 -3.06 -36.08 30.29
C PRO A 55 -1.71 -36.26 29.59
N GLU A 56 -1.30 -37.50 29.30
CA GLU A 56 -0.04 -37.79 28.60
C GLU A 56 -0.06 -37.27 27.16
N ALA A 57 -1.22 -37.33 26.49
CA ALA A 57 -1.37 -36.81 25.14
C ALA A 57 -1.29 -35.28 25.10
N LEU A 58 -1.83 -34.59 26.13
CA LEU A 58 -1.66 -33.15 26.28
C LEU A 58 -0.18 -32.78 26.44
N LYS A 59 0.54 -33.44 27.36
CA LYS A 59 1.97 -33.19 27.57
C LYS A 59 2.78 -33.42 26.29
N ARG A 60 2.46 -34.47 25.52
CA ARG A 60 3.14 -34.76 24.26
C ARG A 60 2.82 -33.75 23.15
N PHE A 61 1.62 -33.19 23.15
CA PHE A 61 1.26 -32.06 22.28
C PHE A 61 2.07 -30.81 22.63
N GLU A 62 2.18 -30.47 23.91
CA GLU A 62 2.99 -29.34 24.39
C GLU A 62 4.48 -29.50 24.01
N GLU A 63 5.04 -30.71 24.15
CA GLU A 63 6.37 -31.03 23.65
C GLU A 63 6.49 -30.82 22.13
N GLY A 64 5.49 -31.23 21.35
CA GLY A 64 5.42 -30.99 19.92
C GLY A 64 5.41 -29.51 19.57
N CYS A 65 4.63 -28.70 20.29
CA CYS A 65 4.61 -27.24 20.15
C CYS A 65 5.96 -26.62 20.48
N SER A 66 6.64 -27.08 21.55
CA SER A 66 7.99 -26.63 21.88
C SER A 66 8.97 -26.92 20.73
N LYS A 67 8.97 -28.16 20.21
CA LYS A 67 9.80 -28.54 19.05
C LYS A 67 9.47 -27.76 17.79
N PHE A 68 8.22 -27.39 17.60
CA PHE A 68 7.79 -26.54 16.48
C PHE A 68 8.39 -25.13 16.60
N LEU A 69 8.37 -24.53 17.79
CA LEU A 69 8.97 -23.22 18.06
C LEU A 69 10.50 -23.25 17.95
N GLU A 70 11.14 -24.35 18.35
CA GLU A 70 12.57 -24.62 18.14
C GLU A 70 12.92 -24.88 16.66
N LYS A 71 11.93 -24.85 15.74
CA LYS A 71 12.08 -25.19 14.32
C LYS A 71 12.58 -26.63 14.08
N ASN A 72 12.44 -27.52 15.06
CA ASN A 72 12.71 -28.95 14.90
C ASN A 72 11.50 -29.65 14.27
N TRP A 73 11.30 -29.40 12.97
CA TRP A 73 10.12 -29.84 12.21
C TRP A 73 9.90 -31.35 12.25
N LYS A 74 10.99 -32.13 12.26
CA LYS A 74 10.94 -33.60 12.26
C LYS A 74 10.37 -34.13 13.57
N GLU A 75 10.89 -33.64 14.70
CA GLU A 75 10.42 -34.06 16.03
C GLU A 75 9.01 -33.53 16.32
N ALA A 76 8.71 -32.27 15.94
CA ALA A 76 7.37 -31.70 16.03
C ALA A 76 6.34 -32.55 15.28
N THR A 77 6.62 -32.89 14.01
CA THR A 77 5.72 -33.74 13.20
C THR A 77 5.49 -35.11 13.85
N LYS A 78 6.54 -35.71 14.44
CA LYS A 78 6.43 -37.00 15.11
C LYS A 78 5.52 -36.90 16.33
N ALA A 79 5.74 -35.90 17.20
CA ALA A 79 4.92 -35.68 18.39
C ALA A 79 3.44 -35.44 18.04
N PHE A 80 3.15 -34.59 17.04
CA PHE A 80 1.77 -34.33 16.61
C PHE A 80 1.06 -35.57 16.06
N LYS A 81 1.75 -36.41 15.27
CA LYS A 81 1.18 -37.67 14.77
C LYS A 81 0.87 -38.68 15.88
N GLU A 82 1.68 -38.71 16.94
CA GLU A 82 1.48 -39.60 18.09
C GLU A 82 0.19 -39.24 18.87
N VAL A 83 -0.14 -37.95 18.97
CA VAL A 83 -1.30 -37.48 19.73
C VAL A 83 -2.60 -37.35 18.91
N LEU A 84 -2.52 -37.38 17.57
CA LEU A 84 -3.66 -37.18 16.67
C LEU A 84 -4.86 -38.09 16.96
N LYS A 85 -4.63 -39.38 17.26
CA LYS A 85 -5.71 -40.33 17.60
C LYS A 85 -6.19 -40.25 19.06
N GLN A 86 -5.44 -39.53 19.89
CA GLN A 86 -5.70 -39.33 21.31
C GLN A 86 -6.52 -38.07 21.60
N THR A 87 -6.93 -37.31 20.58
CA THR A 87 -7.84 -36.18 20.75
C THR A 87 -9.27 -36.66 21.07
N ALA A 88 -10.00 -35.87 21.85
CA ALA A 88 -11.35 -36.22 22.29
C ALA A 88 -12.39 -36.07 21.17
N ASP A 89 -12.26 -35.06 20.33
CA ASP A 89 -13.24 -34.70 19.30
C ASP A 89 -12.60 -34.45 17.91
N LYS A 90 -13.44 -34.22 16.89
CA LYS A 90 -13.00 -33.97 15.52
C LYS A 90 -12.32 -32.61 15.36
N ALA A 91 -12.84 -31.54 15.98
CA ALA A 91 -12.25 -30.22 15.88
C ALA A 91 -10.83 -30.19 16.46
N SER A 92 -10.60 -30.89 17.57
CA SER A 92 -9.28 -31.10 18.14
C SER A 92 -8.34 -31.88 17.19
N ARG A 93 -8.84 -32.86 16.40
CA ARG A 93 -8.02 -33.52 15.36
C ARG A 93 -7.64 -32.54 14.26
N ASP A 94 -8.60 -31.76 13.78
CA ASP A 94 -8.39 -30.80 12.70
C ASP A 94 -7.31 -29.76 13.10
N ILE A 95 -7.26 -29.35 14.37
CA ILE A 95 -6.19 -28.50 14.92
C ILE A 95 -4.83 -29.20 14.83
N ILE A 96 -4.73 -30.46 15.29
CA ILE A 96 -3.47 -31.22 15.28
C ILE A 96 -3.02 -31.52 13.84
N ASP A 97 -3.94 -31.82 12.93
CA ASP A 97 -3.65 -31.97 11.51
C ASP A 97 -3.08 -30.67 10.92
N GLY A 98 -3.62 -29.51 11.32
CA GLY A 98 -3.06 -28.20 10.98
C GLY A 98 -1.61 -28.02 11.46
N TYR A 99 -1.28 -28.49 12.67
CA TYR A 99 0.10 -28.50 13.17
C TYR A 99 1.02 -29.47 12.40
N ILE A 100 0.51 -30.63 11.98
CA ILE A 100 1.26 -31.57 11.14
C ILE A 100 1.57 -30.95 9.79
N ASP A 101 0.62 -30.26 9.18
CA ASP A 101 0.81 -29.59 7.89
C ASP A 101 1.73 -28.37 8.01
N ALA A 102 1.61 -27.58 9.07
CA ALA A 102 2.54 -26.50 9.40
C ALA A 102 3.99 -27.01 9.50
N ALA A 103 4.21 -28.13 10.21
CA ALA A 103 5.55 -28.71 10.36
C ALA A 103 6.12 -29.26 9.03
N LYS A 104 5.27 -29.73 8.11
CA LYS A 104 5.71 -30.06 6.73
C LYS A 104 6.15 -28.81 5.97
N GLY A 105 5.42 -27.70 6.11
CA GLY A 105 5.77 -26.40 5.52
C GLY A 105 7.08 -25.83 6.06
N GLY A 106 7.36 -26.01 7.35
CA GLY A 106 8.57 -25.51 8.02
C GLY A 106 9.89 -25.88 7.31
N LYS A 107 10.00 -27.06 6.71
CA LYS A 107 11.21 -27.44 5.94
C LYS A 107 11.50 -26.53 4.75
N ASN A 108 10.45 -26.02 4.10
CA ASN A 108 10.60 -25.05 3.01
C ASN A 108 10.83 -23.64 3.55
N LEU A 109 10.35 -23.35 4.76
CA LEU A 109 10.64 -22.11 5.47
C LEU A 109 12.15 -21.98 5.74
N ASP A 110 12.82 -23.07 6.15
CA ASP A 110 14.29 -23.10 6.32
C ASP A 110 15.04 -22.71 5.04
N ARG A 111 14.47 -23.01 3.87
CA ARG A 111 15.04 -22.61 2.58
C ARG A 111 14.88 -21.10 2.34
N VAL A 112 13.72 -20.53 2.69
CA VAL A 112 13.48 -19.08 2.63
C VAL A 112 14.48 -18.37 3.55
N GLU A 113 14.67 -18.85 4.77
CA GLU A 113 15.65 -18.30 5.72
C GLU A 113 17.09 -18.38 5.20
N LYS A 114 17.46 -19.46 4.50
CA LYS A 114 18.76 -19.57 3.82
C LYS A 114 18.91 -18.57 2.67
N ASP A 115 17.84 -18.28 1.94
CA ASP A 115 17.88 -17.28 0.86
C ASP A 115 17.97 -15.86 1.46
N ILE A 116 17.32 -15.59 2.60
CA ILE A 116 17.48 -14.34 3.40
C ILE A 116 18.91 -14.18 3.88
N ALA A 117 19.51 -15.22 4.48
CA ALA A 117 20.89 -15.17 5.00
C ALA A 117 21.95 -14.95 3.90
N LYS A 118 21.56 -15.13 2.63
CA LYS A 118 22.39 -14.86 1.44
C LYS A 118 21.98 -13.58 0.73
N GLU A 119 21.09 -12.79 1.33
CA GLU A 119 20.54 -11.55 0.76
C GLU A 119 19.88 -11.75 -0.62
N ASN A 120 19.43 -12.97 -0.92
CA ASN A 120 18.71 -13.29 -2.15
C ASN A 120 17.22 -12.95 -1.99
N TRP A 121 16.92 -11.68 -1.76
CA TRP A 121 15.61 -11.19 -1.33
C TRP A 121 14.48 -11.60 -2.27
N ARG A 122 14.63 -11.45 -3.60
CA ARG A 122 13.59 -11.81 -4.57
C ARG A 122 13.23 -13.29 -4.55
N LYS A 123 14.24 -14.14 -4.34
CA LYS A 123 14.07 -15.59 -4.23
C LYS A 123 13.43 -15.97 -2.90
N ALA A 124 13.84 -15.32 -1.80
CA ALA A 124 13.21 -15.47 -0.50
C ALA A 124 11.72 -15.08 -0.57
N TRP A 125 11.38 -13.96 -1.20
CA TRP A 125 9.99 -13.52 -1.38
C TRP A 125 9.15 -14.50 -2.18
N SER A 126 9.68 -15.03 -3.29
CA SER A 126 8.99 -16.04 -4.11
C SER A 126 8.76 -17.34 -3.33
N GLY A 127 9.75 -17.75 -2.53
CA GLY A 127 9.64 -18.89 -1.62
C GLY A 127 8.59 -18.66 -0.53
N TRP A 128 8.60 -17.47 0.08
CA TRP A 128 7.64 -17.03 1.09
C TRP A 128 6.21 -17.04 0.54
N LEU A 129 5.94 -16.40 -0.61
CA LEU A 129 4.62 -16.38 -1.26
C LEU A 129 4.07 -17.80 -1.49
N THR A 130 4.95 -18.73 -1.87
CA THR A 130 4.57 -20.13 -2.08
C THR A 130 4.18 -20.82 -0.77
N GLN A 131 4.86 -20.49 0.34
CA GLN A 131 4.50 -21.03 1.65
C GLN A 131 3.23 -20.38 2.20
N GLU A 132 3.07 -19.07 2.09
CA GLU A 132 1.89 -18.34 2.55
C GLU A 132 0.61 -18.88 1.90
N LYS A 133 0.64 -19.09 0.57
CA LYS A 133 -0.51 -19.66 -0.15
C LYS A 133 -0.91 -21.06 0.34
N LYS A 134 0.05 -21.86 0.83
CA LYS A 134 -0.19 -23.26 1.22
C LYS A 134 -0.44 -23.43 2.72
N TYR A 135 0.19 -22.59 3.54
CA TYR A 135 0.30 -22.77 4.98
C TYR A 135 -0.06 -21.51 5.79
N GLY A 136 -0.48 -20.42 5.14
CA GLY A 136 -0.86 -19.16 5.79
C GLY A 136 -2.07 -19.27 6.72
N GLU A 137 -2.89 -20.32 6.58
CA GLU A 137 -4.01 -20.61 7.49
C GLU A 137 -3.65 -21.61 8.60
N THR A 138 -2.38 -22.04 8.67
CA THR A 138 -1.90 -23.01 9.66
C THR A 138 -1.17 -22.30 10.81
N PRO A 139 -0.77 -23.03 11.87
CA PRO A 139 0.12 -22.49 12.91
C PRO A 139 1.47 -21.94 12.41
N LEU A 140 1.86 -22.22 11.15
CA LEU A 140 3.05 -21.63 10.52
C LEU A 140 2.89 -20.13 10.19
N SER A 141 1.66 -19.63 10.13
CA SER A 141 1.29 -18.24 9.79
C SER A 141 2.10 -17.19 10.54
N LYS A 142 2.33 -17.38 11.85
CA LYS A 142 3.12 -16.43 12.65
C LYS A 142 4.57 -16.32 12.16
N LEU A 143 5.23 -17.45 11.91
CA LEU A 143 6.60 -17.48 11.37
C LEU A 143 6.65 -16.92 9.95
N LEU A 144 5.63 -17.19 9.14
CA LEU A 144 5.50 -16.59 7.82
C LEU A 144 5.35 -15.07 7.90
N GLN A 145 4.57 -14.55 8.84
CA GLN A 145 4.43 -13.11 9.04
C GLN A 145 5.74 -12.46 9.50
N GLU A 146 6.50 -13.11 10.38
CA GLU A 146 7.82 -12.65 10.80
C GLU A 146 8.78 -12.55 9.60
N LEU A 147 8.84 -13.59 8.75
CA LEU A 147 9.65 -13.55 7.53
C LEU A 147 9.15 -12.51 6.52
N ARG A 148 7.83 -12.32 6.40
CA ARG A 148 7.26 -11.25 5.55
C ARG A 148 7.80 -9.90 5.98
N ASN A 149 7.76 -9.60 7.28
CA ASN A 149 8.20 -8.32 7.83
C ASN A 149 9.71 -8.10 7.66
N GLN A 150 10.50 -9.17 7.54
CA GLN A 150 11.93 -9.08 7.25
C GLN A 150 12.22 -8.90 5.74
N ILE A 151 11.55 -9.67 4.86
CA ILE A 151 11.82 -9.65 3.41
C ILE A 151 11.20 -8.42 2.75
N TYR A 152 9.98 -8.05 3.14
CA TYR A 152 9.20 -7.04 2.42
C TYR A 152 9.90 -5.69 2.33
N PRO A 153 10.43 -5.09 3.42
CA PRO A 153 11.06 -3.77 3.37
C PRO A 153 12.36 -3.75 2.53
N GLU A 154 13.03 -4.91 2.40
CA GLU A 154 14.26 -5.04 1.61
C GLU A 154 13.98 -5.05 0.10
N LEU A 155 12.78 -5.43 -0.29
CA LEU A 155 12.37 -5.48 -1.70
C LEU A 155 11.49 -4.32 -2.11
N PHE A 156 10.53 -3.96 -1.26
CA PHE A 156 9.42 -3.12 -1.65
C PHE A 156 9.35 -1.86 -0.82
N PHE A 157 9.03 -0.77 -1.49
CA PHE A 157 8.67 0.48 -0.85
C PHE A 157 7.26 0.90 -1.29
N ASP A 158 6.32 0.90 -0.35
CA ASP A 158 4.94 1.27 -0.63
C ASP A 158 4.81 2.79 -0.83
N LEU A 159 4.40 3.17 -2.04
CA LEU A 159 4.11 4.58 -2.37
C LEU A 159 2.72 4.98 -1.85
N ALA A 160 1.79 4.03 -1.76
CA ALA A 160 0.48 4.20 -1.14
C ALA A 160 -0.07 2.85 -0.67
N THR A 161 -0.62 2.80 0.55
CA THR A 161 -1.20 1.58 1.12
C THR A 161 -2.72 1.57 1.13
N PHE A 162 -3.36 2.73 0.90
CA PHE A 162 -4.83 2.86 0.86
C PHE A 162 -5.57 2.39 2.13
N GLU A 163 -4.85 2.26 3.24
CA GLU A 163 -5.38 1.88 4.55
C GLU A 163 -6.21 3.00 5.21
N GLU A 164 -7.04 2.65 6.19
CA GLU A 164 -7.89 3.60 6.93
C GLU A 164 -7.09 4.71 7.62
N LYS A 165 -5.95 4.35 8.21
CA LYS A 165 -4.98 5.31 8.74
C LYS A 165 -3.78 5.34 7.82
N PRO A 166 -3.71 6.30 6.86
CA PRO A 166 -2.56 6.42 6.00
C PRO A 166 -1.32 6.76 6.83
N PRO A 167 -0.15 6.24 6.47
CA PRO A 167 1.10 6.70 7.06
C PRO A 167 1.36 8.17 6.65
N GLU A 168 1.89 9.00 7.56
CA GLU A 168 1.90 10.50 7.45
C GLU A 168 2.13 11.09 6.04
N PRO A 169 3.18 10.71 5.29
CA PRO A 169 3.37 11.25 3.94
C PRO A 169 2.21 11.00 2.97
N GLU A 170 1.43 9.93 3.13
CA GLU A 170 0.26 9.64 2.27
C GLU A 170 -0.91 10.54 2.65
N LYS A 171 -1.06 10.91 3.92
CA LYS A 171 -2.15 11.75 4.41
C LYS A 171 -2.21 13.10 3.67
N LYS A 172 -1.08 13.78 3.51
CA LYS A 172 -0.98 15.04 2.76
C LYS A 172 -1.38 14.90 1.30
N ALA A 173 -1.01 13.79 0.67
CA ALA A 173 -1.38 13.53 -0.72
C ALA A 173 -2.89 13.24 -0.88
N ARG A 174 -3.51 12.56 0.10
CA ARG A 174 -4.96 12.31 0.11
C ARG A 174 -5.78 13.59 0.27
N GLU A 175 -5.30 14.56 1.05
CA GLU A 175 -5.98 15.85 1.25
C GLU A 175 -6.12 16.65 -0.06
N ALA A 176 -5.25 16.41 -1.05
CA ALA A 176 -5.30 17.07 -2.35
C ALA A 176 -6.24 16.39 -3.36
N TRP A 177 -6.93 15.29 -2.98
CA TRP A 177 -7.77 14.55 -3.90
C TRP A 177 -9.14 15.22 -4.12
N PRO A 178 -9.63 15.29 -5.37
CA PRO A 178 -11.00 15.73 -5.65
C PRO A 178 -12.02 14.72 -5.08
N GLU A 179 -12.85 15.16 -4.14
CA GLU A 179 -13.83 14.33 -3.40
C GLU A 179 -14.85 13.62 -4.32
N ASN A 180 -15.16 14.21 -5.47
CA ASN A 180 -16.15 13.71 -6.42
C ASN A 180 -15.60 12.62 -7.38
N GLU A 181 -14.28 12.42 -7.41
CA GLU A 181 -13.60 11.52 -8.35
C GLU A 181 -12.89 10.36 -7.67
N THR A 182 -12.69 10.42 -6.36
CA THR A 182 -11.87 9.46 -5.62
C THR A 182 -12.51 9.07 -4.30
N ARG A 183 -12.38 7.81 -3.92
CA ARG A 183 -12.79 7.32 -2.59
C ARG A 183 -12.03 6.05 -2.21
N LEU A 184 -11.86 5.80 -0.93
CA LEU A 184 -11.36 4.51 -0.46
C LEU A 184 -12.49 3.48 -0.44
N THR A 185 -12.20 2.25 -0.87
CA THR A 185 -13.08 1.10 -0.71
C THR A 185 -12.52 0.12 0.31
N LYS A 186 -13.41 -0.55 1.03
CA LYS A 186 -13.12 -1.66 1.97
C LYS A 186 -13.71 -2.99 1.47
N ASP A 187 -14.17 -3.02 0.22
CA ASP A 187 -14.79 -4.20 -0.38
C ASP A 187 -13.73 -5.26 -0.69
N PRO A 188 -13.75 -6.43 -0.02
CA PRO A 188 -12.73 -7.47 -0.16
C PRO A 188 -12.66 -8.06 -1.57
N ASP A 189 -13.72 -7.96 -2.38
CA ASP A 189 -13.74 -8.50 -3.74
C ASP A 189 -12.88 -7.69 -4.72
N VAL A 190 -12.61 -6.42 -4.37
CA VAL A 190 -11.83 -5.47 -5.18
C VAL A 190 -10.60 -4.93 -4.45
N ILE A 191 -10.16 -5.63 -3.40
CA ILE A 191 -8.87 -5.38 -2.73
C ILE A 191 -7.87 -6.45 -3.14
N HIS A 192 -6.67 -6.04 -3.56
CA HIS A 192 -5.58 -6.93 -3.92
C HIS A 192 -4.61 -7.15 -2.76
N GLU A 193 -4.29 -6.09 -2.02
CA GLU A 193 -3.37 -6.11 -0.89
C GLU A 193 -3.89 -5.23 0.26
N GLY A 194 -3.62 -5.62 1.51
CA GLY A 194 -4.04 -4.84 2.68
C GLY A 194 -5.54 -4.93 2.96
N LYS A 195 -6.11 -3.82 3.45
CA LYS A 195 -7.52 -3.72 3.88
C LYS A 195 -8.31 -2.64 3.15
N GLY A 196 -7.68 -1.93 2.23
CA GLY A 196 -8.32 -0.88 1.47
C GLY A 196 -7.66 -0.69 0.12
N ALA A 197 -8.44 -0.14 -0.80
CA ALA A 197 -7.97 0.22 -2.12
C ALA A 197 -8.59 1.55 -2.54
N LEU A 198 -8.01 2.19 -3.55
CA LEU A 198 -8.50 3.46 -4.04
C LEU A 198 -9.43 3.25 -5.24
N VAL A 199 -10.68 3.68 -5.11
CA VAL A 199 -11.57 3.85 -6.26
C VAL A 199 -11.31 5.22 -6.88
N TRP A 200 -11.04 5.23 -8.17
CA TRP A 200 -10.96 6.43 -8.98
C TRP A 200 -11.99 6.40 -10.12
N SER A 201 -12.55 7.57 -10.43
CA SER A 201 -13.49 7.78 -11.51
C SER A 201 -13.00 8.93 -12.40
N SER A 202 -13.00 8.73 -13.73
CA SER A 202 -12.51 9.71 -14.71
C SER A 202 -13.34 11.00 -14.87
N GLY A 203 -14.30 11.27 -13.98
CA GLY A 203 -15.27 12.36 -14.10
C GLY A 203 -16.23 12.21 -15.30
N ASN A 204 -17.23 13.10 -15.39
CA ASN A 204 -18.08 13.25 -16.57
C ASN A 204 -17.65 14.53 -17.31
N THR A 205 -16.64 14.42 -18.15
CA THR A 205 -15.97 15.55 -18.78
C THR A 205 -16.66 15.89 -20.10
N GLY A 206 -17.85 16.50 -20.03
CA GLY A 206 -18.59 16.97 -21.21
C GLY A 206 -17.67 17.68 -22.22
N GLY A 207 -17.36 16.99 -23.31
CA GLY A 207 -16.81 17.55 -24.54
C GLY A 207 -15.40 18.20 -24.51
N GLY A 208 -14.50 17.89 -23.57
CA GLY A 208 -13.14 18.46 -23.68
C GLY A 208 -12.10 18.18 -22.58
N ALA A 209 -12.47 17.62 -21.43
CA ALA A 209 -11.51 17.35 -20.34
C ALA A 209 -11.03 15.88 -20.33
N PHE A 210 -9.75 15.69 -20.03
CA PHE A 210 -9.14 14.38 -19.82
C PHE A 210 -9.36 13.94 -18.36
N GLY A 211 -9.53 12.64 -18.10
CA GLY A 211 -9.53 12.10 -16.74
C GLY A 211 -8.10 11.90 -16.25
N ASN A 212 -7.72 12.53 -15.14
CA ASN A 212 -6.42 12.35 -14.50
C ASN A 212 -6.58 12.02 -13.00
N PHE A 213 -5.67 11.21 -12.47
CA PHE A 213 -5.58 10.95 -11.04
C PHE A 213 -4.14 10.92 -10.59
N ALA A 214 -3.79 11.74 -9.60
CA ALA A 214 -2.47 11.71 -8.98
C ALA A 214 -2.41 10.55 -7.97
N PHE A 215 -1.56 9.57 -8.25
CA PHE A 215 -1.28 8.48 -7.34
C PHE A 215 -0.50 8.96 -6.11
N GLY A 216 -0.95 8.53 -4.93
CA GLY A 216 -0.09 8.33 -3.76
C GLY A 216 0.75 9.53 -3.31
N ARG A 217 1.72 9.25 -2.44
CA ARG A 217 2.60 10.21 -1.75
C ARG A 217 3.35 11.10 -2.73
N LEU A 218 3.05 12.39 -2.71
CA LEU A 218 3.74 13.39 -3.52
C LEU A 218 4.09 14.63 -2.69
N PRO A 219 5.30 15.21 -2.88
CA PRO A 219 6.28 14.84 -3.91
C PRO A 219 7.11 13.59 -3.56
N LEU A 220 7.46 12.78 -4.57
CA LEU A 220 8.37 11.64 -4.42
C LEU A 220 9.72 12.09 -3.83
N ALA A 221 10.16 13.30 -4.18
CA ALA A 221 11.37 13.94 -3.65
C ALA A 221 11.29 14.38 -2.16
N SER A 222 10.10 14.46 -1.55
CA SER A 222 9.96 14.75 -0.09
C SER A 222 9.94 13.50 0.78
N LEU A 223 10.08 12.33 0.18
CA LEU A 223 10.34 11.11 0.91
C LEU A 223 11.82 11.15 1.27
N GLU A 224 12.15 11.87 2.36
CA GLU A 224 13.52 12.19 2.82
C GLU A 224 14.47 10.98 2.89
N GLU A 225 13.95 9.76 2.81
CA GLU A 225 14.67 8.48 2.89
C GLU A 225 14.66 7.64 1.60
N VAL A 226 13.99 8.08 0.51
CA VAL A 226 13.82 7.28 -0.71
C VAL A 226 14.71 7.76 -1.83
N ILE A 227 15.72 6.96 -2.16
CA ILE A 227 16.51 7.12 -3.39
C ILE A 227 15.84 6.26 -4.47
N VAL A 228 15.10 6.88 -5.38
CA VAL A 228 14.35 6.15 -6.42
C VAL A 228 15.27 5.29 -7.30
N ASP A 229 16.54 5.69 -7.47
CA ASP A 229 17.54 4.93 -8.23
C ASP A 229 17.92 3.59 -7.60
N ASP A 230 17.63 3.37 -6.31
CA ASP A 230 17.77 2.05 -5.67
C ASP A 230 16.69 1.05 -6.13
N TYR A 231 15.65 1.55 -6.80
CA TYR A 231 14.53 0.77 -7.27
C TYR A 231 14.54 0.62 -8.79
N ARG A 232 14.24 -0.60 -9.22
CA ARG A 232 14.24 -0.96 -10.64
C ARG A 232 12.85 -0.96 -11.24
N TRP A 233 11.85 -1.38 -10.46
CA TRP A 233 10.49 -1.54 -10.97
C TRP A 233 9.46 -0.76 -10.17
N LEU A 234 8.44 -0.26 -10.86
CA LEU A 234 7.18 0.16 -10.25
C LEU A 234 6.15 -0.95 -10.42
N ASN A 235 5.57 -1.39 -9.32
CA ASN A 235 4.45 -2.31 -9.28
C ASN A 235 3.17 -1.58 -8.90
N PHE A 236 2.08 -1.89 -9.58
CA PHE A 236 0.73 -1.48 -9.17
C PHE A 236 -0.32 -2.38 -9.81
N SER A 237 -1.47 -2.46 -9.17
CA SER A 237 -2.60 -3.27 -9.59
C SER A 237 -3.80 -2.39 -9.86
N VAL A 238 -4.53 -2.71 -10.93
CA VAL A 238 -5.75 -2.02 -11.30
C VAL A 238 -6.86 -3.04 -11.53
N TYR A 239 -7.92 -2.93 -10.76
CA TYR A 239 -9.19 -3.60 -11.01
C TYR A 239 -10.04 -2.73 -11.93
N ASN A 240 -10.47 -3.31 -13.04
CA ASN A 240 -11.34 -2.65 -14.01
C ASN A 240 -12.72 -3.30 -13.97
N GLU A 241 -13.76 -2.51 -13.67
CA GLU A 241 -15.14 -3.01 -13.65
C GLU A 241 -15.73 -3.14 -15.06
N ASP A 242 -15.22 -2.35 -16.01
CA ASP A 242 -15.70 -2.33 -17.39
C ASP A 242 -15.14 -3.48 -18.21
N ASP A 243 -15.96 -4.03 -19.11
CA ASP A 243 -15.51 -4.96 -20.16
C ASP A 243 -14.72 -4.28 -21.29
N ASN A 244 -14.56 -2.95 -21.20
CA ASN A 244 -13.95 -2.13 -22.23
C ASN A 244 -12.45 -1.92 -22.02
N PHE A 245 -11.69 -2.09 -23.10
CA PHE A 245 -10.28 -1.75 -23.19
C PHE A 245 -10.04 -0.24 -22.97
N GLY A 246 -9.00 0.11 -22.21
CA GLY A 246 -8.59 1.49 -22.00
C GLY A 246 -7.07 1.67 -22.14
N LYS A 247 -6.66 2.72 -22.85
CA LYS A 247 -5.26 3.17 -22.90
C LYS A 247 -5.06 4.24 -21.85
N TYR A 248 -4.02 4.08 -21.05
CA TYR A 248 -3.67 5.04 -20.01
C TYR A 248 -2.20 5.42 -20.14
N VAL A 249 -1.85 6.56 -19.58
CA VAL A 249 -0.47 7.02 -19.48
C VAL A 249 -0.15 7.20 -18.02
N LEU A 250 0.90 6.52 -17.58
CA LEU A 250 1.55 6.82 -16.33
C LEU A 250 2.49 8.00 -16.56
N TYR A 251 2.30 9.07 -15.80
CA TYR A 251 3.03 10.32 -15.89
C TYR A 251 3.78 10.60 -14.61
N PHE A 252 5.06 10.92 -14.74
CA PHE A 252 5.93 11.37 -13.66
C PHE A 252 6.34 12.81 -13.98
N GLY A 253 5.81 13.78 -13.24
CA GLY A 253 6.00 15.20 -13.53
C GLY A 253 6.78 15.94 -12.46
N THR A 254 7.35 17.08 -12.84
CA THR A 254 7.95 18.02 -11.89
C THR A 254 6.94 18.76 -11.03
N GLU A 255 5.66 18.75 -11.45
CA GLU A 255 4.54 19.33 -10.72
C GLU A 255 3.31 18.42 -10.84
N PRO A 256 2.43 18.39 -9.82
CA PRO A 256 1.12 17.75 -9.94
C PRO A 256 0.29 18.39 -11.05
N ILE A 257 -0.33 17.57 -11.90
CA ILE A 257 -1.31 18.06 -12.86
C ILE A 257 -2.58 18.41 -12.08
N GLN A 258 -2.77 19.71 -11.80
CA GLN A 258 -3.99 20.18 -11.15
C GLN A 258 -5.20 19.94 -12.07
N GLY A 259 -6.25 19.32 -11.50
CA GLY A 259 -7.44 18.89 -12.24
C GLY A 259 -8.21 20.05 -12.88
N GLY A 260 -8.92 19.73 -13.96
CA GLY A 260 -9.80 20.65 -14.67
C GLY A 260 -9.27 21.12 -16.03
N ASN A 261 -10.22 21.43 -16.92
CA ASN A 261 -10.12 21.82 -18.34
C ASN A 261 -8.99 22.79 -18.78
N GLN A 262 -8.17 23.36 -17.88
CA GLN A 262 -7.32 24.50 -18.17
C GLN A 262 -5.86 24.17 -18.53
N ALA A 263 -5.28 23.07 -18.05
CA ALA A 263 -3.86 22.79 -18.30
C ALA A 263 -3.54 22.26 -19.72
N TRP A 264 -4.54 21.80 -20.47
CA TRP A 264 -4.35 21.01 -21.70
C TRP A 264 -4.50 21.80 -23.01
N GLY A 265 -5.29 22.88 -23.00
CA GLY A 265 -5.54 23.69 -24.20
C GLY A 265 -4.29 24.41 -24.70
N ASN A 266 -3.41 24.82 -23.79
CA ASN A 266 -2.19 25.58 -24.11
C ASN A 266 -0.98 24.69 -24.43
N THR A 267 -1.02 23.40 -24.10
CA THR A 267 0.10 22.46 -24.32
C THR A 267 -0.03 21.65 -25.61
N GLY A 268 -1.13 21.76 -26.37
CA GLY A 268 -1.35 20.96 -27.57
C GLY A 268 -1.82 19.52 -27.28
N GLY A 269 -2.50 19.31 -26.14
CA GLY A 269 -3.02 18.01 -25.69
C GLY A 269 -1.98 17.10 -25.02
N ILE A 270 -2.36 15.84 -24.74
CA ILE A 270 -1.49 14.84 -24.09
C ILE A 270 -0.11 14.75 -24.75
N THR A 271 -0.07 14.77 -26.08
CA THR A 271 1.19 14.65 -26.83
C THR A 271 2.16 15.78 -26.52
N GLY A 272 1.67 16.99 -26.25
CA GLY A 272 2.54 18.11 -25.91
C GLY A 272 2.99 18.13 -24.45
N LEU A 273 2.14 17.70 -23.52
CA LEU A 273 2.55 17.48 -22.13
C LEU A 273 3.66 16.43 -22.03
N LEU A 274 3.53 15.35 -22.80
CA LEU A 274 4.51 14.26 -22.80
C LEU A 274 5.81 14.57 -23.57
N ARG A 275 6.01 15.80 -24.07
CA ARG A 275 7.23 16.16 -24.80
C ARG A 275 8.40 16.45 -23.87
N ASN A 276 8.19 17.28 -22.85
CA ASN A 276 9.25 17.80 -22.00
C ASN A 276 8.84 17.73 -20.52
N ASN A 277 9.81 17.86 -19.62
CA ASN A 277 9.65 17.97 -18.17
C ASN A 277 8.84 16.82 -17.52
N CYS A 278 8.94 15.62 -18.06
CA CYS A 278 8.32 14.44 -17.47
C CYS A 278 9.00 13.13 -17.83
N TYR A 279 8.73 12.10 -17.04
CA TYR A 279 8.83 10.71 -17.48
C TYR A 279 7.44 10.15 -17.75
N SER A 280 7.33 9.22 -18.71
CA SER A 280 6.04 8.60 -18.99
C SER A 280 6.13 7.17 -19.51
N HIS A 281 5.04 6.43 -19.30
CA HIS A 281 4.87 5.09 -19.84
C HIS A 281 3.41 4.86 -20.22
N GLN A 282 3.18 4.25 -21.38
CA GLN A 282 1.83 3.91 -21.83
C GLN A 282 1.46 2.53 -21.32
N ILE A 283 0.35 2.44 -20.59
CA ILE A 283 -0.23 1.17 -20.18
C ILE A 283 -1.55 0.92 -20.87
N THR A 284 -1.95 -0.34 -20.87
CA THR A 284 -3.19 -0.76 -21.50
C THR A 284 -3.90 -1.74 -20.59
N ILE A 285 -5.12 -1.38 -20.19
CA ILE A 285 -6.01 -2.25 -19.42
C ILE A 285 -6.87 -3.01 -20.42
N ARG A 286 -6.67 -4.33 -20.48
CA ARG A 286 -7.20 -5.16 -21.58
C ARG A 286 -8.45 -5.94 -21.22
N ARG A 287 -8.73 -6.11 -19.93
CA ARG A 287 -9.79 -6.98 -19.43
C ARG A 287 -10.44 -6.42 -18.18
N LYS A 288 -11.67 -6.86 -17.95
CA LYS A 288 -12.35 -6.76 -16.66
C LYS A 288 -11.58 -7.53 -15.58
N GLY A 289 -11.69 -7.07 -14.35
CA GLY A 289 -10.99 -7.61 -13.20
C GLY A 289 -9.56 -7.09 -13.04
N TRP A 290 -8.72 -7.87 -12.35
CA TRP A 290 -7.36 -7.46 -12.01
C TRP A 290 -6.38 -7.47 -13.19
N ASN A 291 -5.70 -6.35 -13.34
CA ASN A 291 -4.58 -6.11 -14.24
C ASN A 291 -3.38 -5.69 -13.39
N HIS A 292 -2.28 -6.43 -13.45
CA HIS A 292 -1.07 -6.16 -12.67
C HIS A 292 0.02 -5.62 -13.59
N PHE A 293 0.66 -4.54 -13.17
CA PHE A 293 1.71 -3.88 -13.93
C PHE A 293 3.01 -3.92 -13.13
N ARG A 294 4.10 -4.25 -13.81
CA ARG A 294 5.48 -4.19 -13.31
C ARG A 294 6.31 -3.50 -14.37
N ILE A 295 6.52 -2.20 -14.20
CA ILE A 295 7.19 -1.33 -15.19
C ILE A 295 8.65 -1.19 -14.82
N ASP A 296 9.54 -1.44 -15.78
CA ASP A 296 10.96 -1.19 -15.61
C ASP A 296 11.28 0.31 -15.72
N LEU A 297 11.59 0.94 -14.58
CA LEU A 297 11.80 2.38 -14.48
C LEU A 297 13.02 2.88 -15.27
N LEU A 298 13.94 2.00 -15.67
CA LEU A 298 15.09 2.38 -16.50
C LEU A 298 14.82 2.17 -18.00
N LYS A 299 14.19 1.04 -18.37
CA LYS A 299 14.07 0.60 -19.78
C LYS A 299 12.77 1.02 -20.44
N GLU A 300 11.69 1.15 -19.67
CA GLU A 300 10.34 1.28 -20.25
C GLU A 300 9.79 2.70 -20.16
N LEU A 301 10.40 3.57 -19.35
CA LEU A 301 10.02 4.98 -19.29
C LEU A 301 10.60 5.75 -20.47
N LYS A 302 9.75 6.55 -21.12
CA LYS A 302 10.21 7.70 -21.90
C LYS A 302 10.69 8.75 -20.91
N LYS A 303 11.99 9.03 -20.87
CA LYS A 303 12.59 10.00 -19.95
C LYS A 303 12.98 11.30 -20.64
N ASP A 304 12.74 12.43 -20.00
CA ASP A 304 13.41 13.68 -20.33
C ASP A 304 14.86 13.61 -19.81
N PRO A 305 15.88 13.75 -20.67
CA PRO A 305 17.28 13.66 -20.25
C PRO A 305 17.73 14.80 -19.32
N ASN A 306 16.96 15.89 -19.22
CA ASN A 306 17.29 17.03 -18.37
C ASN A 306 16.71 16.91 -16.96
N LEU A 307 15.95 15.84 -16.68
CA LEU A 307 15.39 15.59 -15.36
C LEU A 307 16.16 14.50 -14.64
N THR A 308 16.07 14.57 -13.32
CA THR A 308 16.47 13.55 -12.37
C THR A 308 15.27 13.16 -11.50
N TRP A 309 15.36 12.06 -10.76
CA TRP A 309 14.24 11.64 -9.90
C TRP A 309 13.92 12.63 -8.78
N THR A 310 14.88 13.47 -8.37
CA THR A 310 14.65 14.52 -7.37
C THR A 310 13.80 15.67 -7.92
N ASP A 311 13.74 15.83 -9.24
CA ASP A 311 12.88 16.83 -9.87
C ASP A 311 11.42 16.36 -9.91
N ILE A 312 11.17 15.05 -9.76
CA ILE A 312 9.83 14.47 -9.90
C ILE A 312 9.03 14.66 -8.60
N GLN A 313 7.93 15.40 -8.74
CA GLN A 313 7.00 15.73 -7.66
C GLN A 313 5.62 15.12 -7.84
N ALA A 314 5.34 14.47 -8.98
CA ALA A 314 4.04 13.89 -9.25
C ALA A 314 4.09 12.54 -9.94
N LEU A 315 3.20 11.64 -9.55
CA LEU A 315 2.86 10.40 -10.25
C LEU A 315 1.37 10.43 -10.58
N THR A 316 0.99 10.27 -11.84
CA THR A 316 -0.40 10.45 -12.29
C THR A 316 -0.79 9.39 -13.31
N LEU A 317 -1.99 8.82 -13.16
CA LEU A 317 -2.63 8.04 -14.22
C LEU A 317 -3.48 8.97 -15.07
N MET A 318 -3.27 8.96 -16.38
CA MET A 318 -4.01 9.80 -17.31
C MET A 318 -4.71 8.93 -18.34
N THR A 319 -5.88 9.36 -18.78
CA THR A 319 -6.58 8.76 -19.92
C THR A 319 -7.13 9.84 -20.84
N VAL A 320 -7.15 9.53 -22.14
CA VAL A 320 -7.85 10.34 -23.17
C VAL A 320 -9.32 10.46 -22.76
N PRO A 321 -10.04 11.59 -23.01
CA PRO A 321 -11.39 11.80 -22.51
C PRO A 321 -12.22 10.60 -22.91
N PRO A 322 -12.64 9.76 -21.96
CA PRO A 322 -13.33 8.56 -22.34
C PRO A 322 -14.74 8.98 -22.77
N SER A 323 -15.27 8.36 -23.82
CA SER A 323 -16.64 8.63 -24.26
C SER A 323 -17.69 8.32 -23.19
N HIS A 324 -17.30 7.54 -22.18
CA HIS A 324 -18.09 7.18 -21.00
C HIS A 324 -17.22 7.26 -19.76
N LYS A 325 -17.83 7.60 -18.61
CA LYS A 325 -17.17 7.59 -17.31
C LYS A 325 -16.47 6.24 -17.07
N LYS A 326 -15.20 6.26 -16.70
CA LYS A 326 -14.43 5.09 -16.28
C LYS A 326 -14.34 5.03 -14.77
N MET A 327 -14.50 3.84 -14.20
CA MET A 327 -14.19 3.57 -12.81
C MET A 327 -13.13 2.48 -12.71
N LEU A 328 -12.10 2.74 -11.93
CA LEU A 328 -11.00 1.82 -11.65
C LEU A 328 -10.81 1.72 -10.14
N VAL A 329 -10.41 0.54 -9.67
CA VAL A 329 -9.84 0.40 -8.33
C VAL A 329 -8.34 0.19 -8.46
N ILE A 330 -7.56 0.97 -7.72
CA ILE A 330 -6.10 0.99 -7.76
C ILE A 330 -5.60 0.48 -6.40
N ASP A 331 -4.61 -0.41 -6.45
CA ASP A 331 -4.03 -1.03 -5.26
C ASP A 331 -2.55 -1.44 -5.49
N ALA A 332 -1.85 -1.78 -4.40
CA ALA A 332 -0.49 -2.31 -4.36
C ALA A 332 0.54 -1.43 -5.12
N LEU A 333 0.46 -0.11 -4.95
CA LEU A 333 1.37 0.85 -5.58
C LEU A 333 2.70 0.92 -4.83
N LYS A 334 3.75 0.34 -5.40
CA LYS A 334 5.05 0.19 -4.74
C LYS A 334 6.24 0.14 -5.68
N LEU A 335 7.38 0.62 -5.21
CA LEU A 335 8.67 0.43 -5.87
C LEU A 335 9.27 -0.91 -5.46
N GLU A 336 10.04 -1.53 -6.36
CA GLU A 336 10.72 -2.80 -6.15
C GLU A 336 12.21 -2.70 -6.51
N ARG A 337 13.07 -3.18 -5.59
CA ARG A 337 14.51 -3.30 -5.76
C ARG A 337 14.90 -4.44 -6.74
N PRO A 338 16.06 -4.33 -7.42
CA PRO A 338 16.56 -5.29 -8.42
C PRO A 338 16.63 -6.76 -8.00
#